data_AF-A0A9W8F6R3-F1
#
_entry.id   AF-A0A9W8F6R3-F1
#
_cell.length_a   1.000
_cell.length_b   1.000
_cell.length_c   1.000
_cell.angle_alpha   90.00
_cell.angle_beta   90.00
_cell.angle_gamma   90.00
#
_symmetry.space_group_name_H-M   'P 1'
#
loop_
_entity.id
_entity.type
_entity.pdbx_description
1 polymer ?
#
loop_
_entity_poly.entity_id
_entity_poly.type
_entity_poly.pdbx_seq_one_letter_code
_entity_poly.pdbx_strand_id
1 'polypeptide(L)'
;MSALDYLPPVQQLAGAYPGILQKQWIGGVGDGDAVLPIGIFATLHAIRIAYEVRKSAQVNGRRPLLQELFTMLTFSFGGAILTALALGRTQPWLENNTTLPIYSTAYLLMAYMPGDYLYQFLRYTSPVSDVFLAGVDGLLRGYGITAAGVDLVRKTMKGQPVADSLVAWIVVGTVLGSGGGIIDDFLQISRAVWGFRTPPMLTNGLSLDVRLSFFATAGYILTTHAWSFVEHAPGFPLSSTLDGLLRLVPRISDQEAHLLSGLMCSAVLSTAAHVQAGRYAQAERSALALAQRKKTDDVESDDDEEDLDEESDVSE
;
A
#
# COMPACT_ATOMS: atom_id res chain seq x y z
N MET A 1 30.31 -32.73 3.09
CA MET A 1 29.20 -33.11 3.98
C MET A 1 29.18 -32.11 5.11
N SER A 2 28.11 -31.33 5.19
CA SER A 2 27.95 -30.24 6.15
C SER A 2 27.46 -30.79 7.48
N ALA A 3 27.83 -30.17 8.61
CA ALA A 3 27.32 -30.56 9.94
C ALA A 3 25.78 -30.47 10.05
N LEU A 4 25.13 -29.78 9.11
CA LEU A 4 23.68 -29.67 9.00
C LEU A 4 23.01 -30.96 8.47
N ASP A 5 23.73 -31.82 7.73
CA ASP A 5 23.15 -33.00 7.05
C ASP A 5 22.68 -34.10 8.03
N TYR A 6 23.03 -34.01 9.31
CA TYR A 6 22.68 -34.97 10.37
C TYR A 6 21.51 -34.55 11.27
N LEU A 7 20.97 -33.34 11.09
CA LEU A 7 19.84 -32.86 11.90
C LEU A 7 18.49 -33.38 11.34
N PRO A 8 17.46 -33.58 12.18
CA PRO A 8 16.09 -33.80 11.74
C PRO A 8 15.63 -32.71 10.76
N PRO A 9 14.75 -33.01 9.78
CA PRO A 9 14.35 -32.06 8.73
C PRO A 9 13.85 -30.71 9.25
N VAL A 10 13.16 -30.69 10.39
CA VAL A 10 12.67 -29.46 11.03
C VAL A 10 13.81 -28.61 11.61
N GLN A 11 14.87 -29.24 12.13
CA GLN A 11 16.04 -28.55 12.66
C GLN A 11 16.99 -28.11 11.53
N GLN A 12 17.05 -28.84 10.42
CA GLN A 12 17.69 -28.37 9.18
C GLN A 12 16.97 -27.14 8.63
N LEU A 13 15.63 -27.14 8.62
CA LEU A 13 14.82 -25.99 8.21
C LEU A 13 15.06 -24.79 9.14
N ALA A 14 15.06 -25.01 10.46
CA ALA A 14 15.32 -23.98 11.46
C ALA A 14 16.76 -23.43 11.41
N GLY A 15 17.74 -24.27 11.06
CA GLY A 15 19.15 -23.87 10.91
C GLY A 15 19.45 -23.14 9.60
N ALA A 16 18.71 -23.45 8.52
CA ALA A 16 18.82 -22.77 7.23
C ALA A 16 18.02 -21.45 7.18
N TYR A 17 16.98 -21.34 8.02
CA TYR A 17 16.07 -20.19 8.07
C TYR A 17 16.80 -18.85 8.25
N PRO A 18 17.72 -18.66 9.22
CA PRO A 18 18.39 -17.39 9.44
C PRO A 18 19.16 -16.89 8.20
N GLY A 19 19.86 -17.78 7.48
CA GLY A 19 20.64 -17.42 6.29
C GLY A 19 19.79 -17.11 5.05
N ILE A 20 18.64 -17.79 4.90
CA ILE A 20 17.67 -17.53 3.81
C ILE A 20 16.92 -16.22 4.08
N LEU A 21 16.49 -16.00 5.33
CA LEU A 21 15.88 -14.75 5.75
C LEU A 21 16.86 -13.59 5.57
N GLN A 22 18.12 -13.72 6.00
CA GLN A 22 19.12 -12.66 5.86
C GLN A 22 19.37 -12.25 4.39
N LYS A 23 19.41 -13.20 3.45
CA LYS A 23 19.58 -12.89 2.00
C LYS A 23 18.34 -12.30 1.34
N GLN A 24 17.13 -12.72 1.73
CA GLN A 24 15.88 -12.18 1.17
C GLN A 24 15.45 -10.86 1.83
N TRP A 25 15.88 -10.61 3.07
CA TRP A 25 15.34 -9.51 3.88
C TRP A 25 16.15 -8.22 3.73
N ILE A 26 17.43 -8.30 3.39
CA ILE A 26 18.33 -7.17 3.12
C ILE A 26 18.26 -6.78 1.62
N GLY A 27 17.11 -6.96 0.96
CA GLY A 27 16.97 -6.60 -0.46
C GLY A 27 17.34 -5.13 -0.70
N GLY A 28 18.15 -4.88 -1.72
CA GLY A 28 18.55 -3.54 -2.18
C GLY A 28 18.75 -3.57 -3.70
N VAL A 29 18.34 -2.50 -4.39
CA VAL A 29 18.61 -2.33 -5.83
C VAL A 29 19.99 -1.66 -5.96
N GLY A 30 21.08 -2.45 -5.91
CA GLY A 30 22.46 -2.01 -6.16
C GLY A 30 23.50 -2.59 -5.20
N ASP A 31 24.78 -2.36 -5.50
CA ASP A 31 25.98 -2.81 -4.74
C ASP A 31 26.15 -2.13 -3.36
N GLY A 32 25.12 -1.46 -2.84
CA GLY A 32 25.15 -0.80 -1.53
C GLY A 32 24.43 -1.62 -0.46
N ASP A 33 24.92 -1.56 0.79
CA ASP A 33 24.26 -2.15 1.95
C ASP A 33 22.79 -1.71 2.00
N ALA A 34 21.86 -2.67 2.03
CA ALA A 34 20.45 -2.32 2.05
C ALA A 34 20.11 -1.61 3.36
N VAL A 35 19.71 -0.36 3.21
CA VAL A 35 19.44 0.55 4.32
C VAL A 35 18.20 0.13 5.13
N LEU A 36 17.27 -0.61 4.50
CA LEU A 36 16.04 -1.08 5.12
C LEU A 36 15.87 -2.59 4.92
N PRO A 37 15.35 -3.32 5.92
CA PRO A 37 15.02 -4.73 5.77
C PRO A 37 13.72 -4.90 4.96
N ILE A 38 13.81 -4.76 3.64
CA ILE A 38 12.66 -4.73 2.70
C ILE A 38 11.72 -5.93 2.88
N GLY A 39 12.26 -7.13 3.15
CA GLY A 39 11.42 -8.33 3.33
C GLY A 39 10.46 -8.22 4.53
N ILE A 40 10.95 -7.70 5.65
CA ILE A 40 10.12 -7.45 6.85
C ILE A 40 9.09 -6.37 6.53
N PHE A 41 9.54 -5.28 5.93
CA PHE A 41 8.67 -4.13 5.65
C PHE A 41 7.59 -4.47 4.64
N ALA A 42 7.89 -5.29 3.63
CA ALA A 42 6.91 -5.82 2.68
C ALA A 42 5.87 -6.72 3.36
N THR A 43 6.28 -7.54 4.33
CA THR A 43 5.36 -8.37 5.11
C THR A 43 4.46 -7.51 6.01
N LEU A 44 5.02 -6.50 6.67
CA LEU A 44 4.25 -5.55 7.48
C LEU A 44 3.30 -4.70 6.62
N HIS A 45 3.73 -4.29 5.43
CA HIS A 45 2.88 -3.64 4.44
C HIS A 45 1.71 -4.56 4.02
N ALA A 46 1.99 -5.83 3.72
CA ALA A 46 0.93 -6.81 3.40
C ALA A 46 -0.09 -6.94 4.55
N ILE A 47 0.38 -7.03 5.80
CA ILE A 47 -0.48 -7.06 7.00
C ILE A 47 -1.31 -5.79 7.11
N ARG A 48 -0.71 -4.62 6.89
CA ARG A 48 -1.43 -3.33 6.91
C ARG A 48 -2.55 -3.29 5.89
N ILE A 49 -2.28 -3.62 4.63
CA ILE A 49 -3.30 -3.56 3.58
C ILE A 49 -4.41 -4.58 3.86
N ALA A 50 -4.06 -5.79 4.29
CA ALA A 50 -5.03 -6.79 4.72
C ALA A 50 -5.91 -6.27 5.88
N TYR A 51 -5.32 -5.59 6.87
CA TYR A 51 -6.03 -5.01 7.99
C TYR A 51 -7.01 -3.91 7.54
N GLU A 52 -6.62 -3.04 6.62
CA GLU A 52 -7.49 -2.00 6.07
C GLU A 52 -8.64 -2.58 5.23
N VAL A 53 -8.38 -3.61 4.41
CA VAL A 53 -9.45 -4.33 3.70
C VAL A 53 -10.42 -4.96 4.69
N ARG A 54 -9.92 -5.56 5.78
CA ARG A 54 -10.75 -6.15 6.84
C ARG A 54 -11.57 -5.10 7.58
N LYS A 55 -11.00 -3.94 7.93
CA LYS A 55 -11.73 -2.80 8.53
C LYS A 55 -12.83 -2.30 7.61
N SER A 56 -12.55 -2.14 6.33
CA SER A 56 -13.56 -1.77 5.34
C SER A 56 -14.70 -2.79 5.27
N ALA A 57 -14.39 -4.08 5.32
CA ALA A 57 -15.40 -5.14 5.33
C ALA A 57 -16.26 -5.17 6.62
N GLN A 58 -15.73 -4.72 7.76
CA GLN A 58 -16.49 -4.59 9.00
C GLN A 58 -17.53 -3.46 8.95
N VAL A 59 -17.19 -2.36 8.27
CA VAL A 59 -18.08 -1.19 8.15
C VAL A 59 -19.05 -1.34 6.98
N ASN A 60 -18.57 -1.83 5.84
CA ASN A 60 -19.34 -1.86 4.59
C ASN A 60 -19.95 -3.24 4.27
N GLY A 61 -19.71 -4.25 5.12
CA GLY A 61 -20.08 -5.64 4.87
C GLY A 61 -19.00 -6.41 4.09
N ARG A 62 -19.02 -7.73 4.30
CA ARG A 62 -18.12 -8.70 3.64
C ARG A 62 -18.44 -8.84 2.16
N ARG A 63 -17.41 -9.16 1.39
CA ARG A 63 -17.50 -9.47 -0.04
C ARG A 63 -16.96 -10.87 -0.31
N PRO A 64 -17.21 -11.44 -1.50
CA PRO A 64 -16.60 -12.69 -1.90
C PRO A 64 -15.08 -12.68 -1.71
N LEU A 65 -14.53 -13.79 -1.22
CA LEU A 65 -13.10 -13.97 -0.92
C LEU A 65 -12.21 -13.46 -2.05
N LEU A 66 -12.49 -13.89 -3.28
CA LEU A 66 -11.67 -13.54 -4.45
C LEU A 66 -11.70 -12.04 -4.74
N GLN A 67 -12.83 -11.38 -4.48
CA GLN A 67 -12.96 -9.93 -4.66
C GLN A 67 -12.11 -9.20 -3.62
N GLU A 68 -12.21 -9.56 -2.34
CA GLU A 68 -11.40 -8.94 -1.27
C GLU A 68 -9.90 -9.20 -1.46
N LEU A 69 -9.52 -10.43 -1.86
CA LEU A 69 -8.14 -10.78 -2.16
C LEU A 69 -7.61 -9.98 -3.35
N PHE A 70 -8.39 -9.84 -4.43
CA PHE A 70 -7.99 -9.02 -5.58
C PHE A 70 -7.85 -7.55 -5.20
N THR A 71 -8.77 -7.00 -4.42
CA THR A 71 -8.69 -5.64 -3.88
C THR A 71 -7.41 -5.46 -3.06
N MET A 72 -7.10 -6.41 -2.17
CA MET A 72 -5.87 -6.40 -1.36
C MET A 72 -4.61 -6.40 -2.25
N LEU A 73 -4.50 -7.34 -3.19
CA LEU A 73 -3.35 -7.44 -4.10
C LEU A 73 -3.20 -6.18 -4.96
N THR A 74 -4.31 -5.57 -5.38
CA THR A 74 -4.28 -4.33 -6.17
C THR A 74 -3.80 -3.14 -5.34
N PHE A 75 -4.24 -3.01 -4.08
CA PHE A 75 -3.72 -1.97 -3.19
C PHE A 75 -2.24 -2.18 -2.86
N SER A 76 -1.79 -3.43 -2.79
CA SER A 76 -0.40 -3.80 -2.51
C SER A 76 0.55 -3.61 -3.70
N PHE A 77 0.11 -3.95 -4.91
CA PHE A 77 0.98 -3.95 -6.10
C PHE A 77 0.62 -2.88 -7.13
N GLY A 78 -0.44 -2.10 -6.93
CA GLY A 78 -0.95 -1.18 -7.95
C GLY A 78 0.10 -0.19 -8.46
N GLY A 79 0.99 0.29 -7.59
CA GLY A 79 2.13 1.12 -8.00
C GLY A 79 3.08 0.39 -8.95
N ALA A 80 3.50 -0.84 -8.58
CA ALA A 80 4.38 -1.65 -9.42
C ALA A 80 3.72 -2.06 -10.73
N ILE A 81 2.41 -2.37 -10.71
CA ILE A 81 1.63 -2.73 -11.90
C ILE A 81 1.61 -1.59 -12.91
N LEU A 82 1.21 -0.40 -12.47
CA LEU A 82 1.10 0.77 -13.35
C LEU A 82 2.48 1.23 -13.84
N THR A 83 3.50 1.21 -12.97
CA THR A 83 4.87 1.56 -13.37
C THR A 83 5.43 0.57 -14.39
N ALA A 84 5.30 -0.74 -14.17
CA ALA A 84 5.77 -1.74 -15.12
C ALA A 84 5.01 -1.65 -16.45
N LEU A 85 3.70 -1.41 -16.40
CA LEU A 85 2.87 -1.19 -17.60
C LEU A 85 3.32 0.05 -18.37
N ALA A 86 3.53 1.18 -17.70
CA ALA A 86 3.97 2.43 -18.31
C ALA A 86 5.36 2.33 -18.94
N LEU A 87 6.24 1.50 -18.36
CA LEU A 87 7.59 1.26 -18.85
C LEU A 87 7.71 0.07 -19.82
N GLY A 88 6.62 -0.61 -20.15
CA GLY A 88 6.63 -1.79 -21.01
C GLY A 88 7.44 -2.96 -20.44
N ARG A 89 7.52 -3.08 -19.11
CA ARG A 89 8.26 -4.14 -18.41
C ARG A 89 7.35 -5.27 -17.94
N THR A 90 7.99 -6.41 -17.69
CA THR A 90 7.41 -7.52 -16.94
C THR A 90 7.02 -7.08 -15.52
N GLN A 91 6.00 -7.76 -14.99
CA GLN A 91 5.36 -7.39 -13.73
C GLN A 91 6.18 -7.95 -12.54
N PRO A 92 6.76 -7.11 -11.66
CA PRO A 92 7.70 -7.59 -10.63
C PRO A 92 7.11 -8.60 -9.64
N TRP A 93 5.80 -8.50 -9.38
CA TRP A 93 5.10 -9.42 -8.48
C TRP A 93 4.87 -10.82 -9.08
N LEU A 94 4.96 -10.96 -10.41
CA LEU A 94 4.94 -12.26 -11.10
C LEU A 94 6.33 -12.90 -11.19
N GLU A 95 7.38 -12.09 -11.18
CA GLU A 95 8.77 -12.60 -11.22
C GLU A 95 9.21 -13.20 -9.89
N ASN A 96 8.60 -12.76 -8.78
CA ASN A 96 8.96 -13.20 -7.45
C ASN A 96 7.98 -14.24 -6.89
N ASN A 97 8.43 -15.48 -6.81
CA ASN A 97 7.69 -16.61 -6.25
C ASN A 97 7.30 -16.47 -4.78
N THR A 98 7.88 -15.52 -4.02
CA THR A 98 7.52 -15.30 -2.60
C THR A 98 6.53 -14.16 -2.40
N THR A 99 6.48 -13.19 -3.30
CA THR A 99 5.66 -11.99 -3.14
C THR A 99 4.18 -12.33 -3.07
N LEU A 100 3.65 -13.05 -4.05
CA LEU A 100 2.21 -13.37 -4.08
C LEU A 100 1.78 -14.27 -2.88
N PRO A 101 2.53 -15.33 -2.50
CA PRO A 101 2.22 -16.11 -1.30
C PRO A 101 2.22 -15.31 0.00
N ILE A 102 3.18 -14.39 0.21
CA ILE A 102 3.24 -13.57 1.43
C ILE A 102 1.98 -12.72 1.57
N TYR A 103 1.57 -12.03 0.50
CA TYR A 103 0.42 -11.13 0.55
C TYR A 103 -0.89 -11.90 0.65
N SER A 104 -1.03 -12.99 -0.09
CA SER A 104 -2.20 -13.86 0.01
C SER A 104 -2.33 -14.46 1.41
N THR A 105 -1.23 -14.93 1.99
CA THR A 105 -1.23 -15.48 3.36
C THR A 105 -1.54 -14.42 4.40
N ALA A 106 -0.98 -13.20 4.27
CA ALA A 106 -1.29 -12.09 5.17
C ALA A 106 -2.79 -11.76 5.15
N TYR A 107 -3.41 -11.73 3.97
CA TYR A 107 -4.85 -11.54 3.84
C TYR A 107 -5.64 -12.70 4.48
N LEU A 108 -5.30 -13.95 4.18
CA LEU A 108 -5.99 -15.11 4.74
C LEU A 108 -5.89 -15.16 6.27
N LEU A 109 -4.73 -14.85 6.84
CA LEU A 109 -4.55 -14.75 8.30
C LEU A 109 -5.40 -13.62 8.88
N MET A 110 -5.45 -12.45 8.23
CA MET A 110 -6.24 -11.33 8.72
C MET A 110 -7.75 -11.58 8.64
N ALA A 111 -8.20 -12.27 7.60
CA ALA A 111 -9.61 -12.42 7.28
C ALA A 111 -10.24 -13.70 7.83
N TYR A 112 -9.47 -14.78 8.00
CA TYR A 112 -9.99 -16.14 8.27
C TYR A 112 -9.23 -16.91 9.36
N MET A 113 -8.29 -16.29 10.08
CA MET A 113 -7.61 -17.00 11.15
C MET A 113 -8.60 -17.41 12.25
N PRO A 114 -8.59 -18.68 12.70
CA PRO A 114 -9.45 -19.15 13.78
C PRO A 114 -9.28 -18.28 15.03
N GLY A 115 -10.40 -17.87 15.64
CA GLY A 115 -10.41 -16.99 16.80
C GLY A 115 -10.15 -15.51 16.50
N ASP A 116 -9.89 -15.14 15.23
CA ASP A 116 -9.71 -13.74 14.78
C ASP A 116 -8.61 -12.98 15.55
N TYR A 117 -7.64 -13.70 16.14
CA TYR A 117 -6.68 -13.14 17.10
C TYR A 117 -5.83 -11.99 16.54
N LEU A 118 -5.45 -12.06 15.26
CA LEU A 118 -4.57 -11.08 14.61
C LEU A 118 -5.33 -9.77 14.41
N TYR A 119 -6.53 -9.86 13.86
CA TYR A 119 -7.40 -8.71 13.69
C TYR A 119 -7.77 -8.10 15.04
N GLN A 120 -8.17 -8.92 16.02
CA GLN A 120 -8.52 -8.47 17.36
C GLN A 120 -7.35 -7.81 18.09
N PHE A 121 -6.13 -8.37 17.97
CA PHE A 121 -4.93 -7.79 18.55
C PHE A 121 -4.63 -6.40 17.96
N LEU A 122 -4.64 -6.27 16.63
CA LEU A 122 -4.41 -4.99 15.98
C LEU A 122 -5.51 -3.98 16.30
N ARG A 123 -6.78 -4.42 16.35
CA ARG A 123 -7.91 -3.58 16.73
C ARG A 123 -7.83 -3.12 18.18
N TYR A 124 -7.47 -4.00 19.10
CA TYR A 124 -7.34 -3.68 20.54
C TYR A 124 -6.21 -2.68 20.79
N THR A 125 -5.13 -2.78 20.02
CA THR A 125 -3.96 -1.88 20.12
C THR A 125 -4.09 -0.61 19.28
N SER A 126 -5.19 -0.42 18.54
CA SER A 126 -5.49 0.84 17.84
C SER A 126 -5.64 1.98 18.85
N PRO A 127 -5.05 3.17 18.60
CA PRO A 127 -4.48 3.64 17.33
C PRO A 127 -2.97 3.36 17.15
N VAL A 128 -2.30 2.72 18.11
CA VAL A 128 -0.85 2.52 18.07
C VAL A 128 -0.45 1.58 16.92
N SER A 129 -1.20 0.49 16.74
CA SER A 129 -1.01 -0.44 15.63
C SER A 129 -1.19 0.23 14.26
N ASP A 130 -2.26 1.02 14.07
CA ASP A 130 -2.52 1.77 12.84
C ASP A 130 -1.37 2.74 12.52
N VAL A 131 -0.91 3.50 13.51
CA VAL A 131 0.21 4.45 13.37
C VAL A 131 1.50 3.72 13.02
N PHE A 132 1.84 2.64 13.74
CA PHE A 132 3.06 1.87 13.49
C PHE A 132 3.07 1.26 12.07
N LEU A 133 1.98 0.58 11.69
CA LEU A 133 1.88 -0.04 10.38
C LEU A 133 1.91 1.00 9.26
N ALA A 134 1.25 2.15 9.43
CA ALA A 134 1.30 3.25 8.46
C ALA A 134 2.69 3.90 8.37
N GLY A 135 3.43 3.98 9.47
CA GLY A 135 4.81 4.46 9.47
C GLY A 135 5.75 3.54 8.68
N VAL A 136 5.64 2.21 8.89
CA VAL A 136 6.42 1.23 8.12
C VAL A 136 6.04 1.27 6.64
N ASP A 137 4.74 1.37 6.33
CA ASP A 137 4.27 1.56 4.95
C ASP A 137 4.84 2.82 4.32
N GLY A 138 4.87 3.94 5.04
CA GLY A 138 5.46 5.18 4.56
C GLY A 138 6.95 5.08 4.31
N LEU A 139 7.70 4.39 5.17
CA LEU A 139 9.13 4.11 4.93
C LEU A 139 9.31 3.31 3.65
N LEU A 140 8.57 2.21 3.49
CA LEU A 140 8.65 1.35 2.31
C LEU A 140 8.22 2.10 1.05
N ARG A 141 7.17 2.92 1.13
CA ARG A 141 6.65 3.72 0.02
C ARG A 141 7.64 4.78 -0.44
N GLY A 142 8.20 5.58 0.48
CA GLY A 142 9.20 6.59 0.14
C GLY A 142 10.47 5.97 -0.45
N TYR A 143 10.92 4.83 0.08
CA TYR A 143 11.99 4.05 -0.53
C TYR A 143 11.61 3.54 -1.93
N GLY A 144 10.39 3.00 -2.10
CA GLY A 144 9.87 2.53 -3.37
C GLY A 144 9.85 3.64 -4.43
N ILE A 145 9.20 4.77 -4.14
CA ILE A 145 9.11 5.96 -5.01
C ILE A 145 10.48 6.36 -5.57
N THR A 146 11.49 6.36 -4.70
CA THR A 146 12.82 6.86 -5.04
C THR A 146 13.67 5.79 -5.72
N ALA A 147 13.85 4.62 -5.10
CA ALA A 147 14.70 3.54 -5.59
C ALA A 147 14.09 2.75 -6.77
N ALA A 148 12.82 2.34 -6.64
CA ALA A 148 12.12 1.54 -7.65
C ALA A 148 11.28 2.41 -8.62
N GLY A 149 11.17 3.71 -8.39
CA GLY A 149 10.46 4.66 -9.25
C GLY A 149 11.44 5.48 -10.08
N VAL A 150 11.98 6.54 -9.47
CA VAL A 150 12.91 7.46 -10.15
C VAL A 150 14.18 6.75 -10.59
N ASP A 151 14.84 6.04 -9.67
CA ASP A 151 16.10 5.37 -9.95
C ASP A 151 15.97 4.20 -10.91
N LEU A 152 14.84 3.50 -10.89
CA LEU A 152 14.56 2.47 -11.88
C LEU A 152 14.64 3.05 -13.29
N VAL A 153 13.96 4.17 -13.55
CA VAL A 153 13.97 4.83 -14.86
C VAL A 153 15.37 5.41 -15.16
N ARG A 154 15.90 6.21 -14.24
CA ARG A 154 17.19 6.90 -14.38
C ARG A 154 18.37 5.94 -14.62
N LYS A 155 18.43 4.83 -13.88
CA LYS A 155 19.59 3.92 -13.85
C LYS A 155 19.44 2.74 -14.81
N THR A 156 18.24 2.19 -14.99
CA THR A 156 18.05 0.95 -15.77
C THR A 156 17.63 1.18 -17.23
N MET A 157 17.09 2.35 -17.57
CA MET A 157 16.68 2.68 -18.94
C MET A 157 17.70 3.55 -19.69
N LYS A 158 18.95 3.59 -19.23
CA LYS A 158 20.02 4.41 -19.83
C LYS A 158 20.10 4.21 -21.35
N GLY A 159 20.17 5.31 -22.08
CA GLY A 159 20.18 5.30 -23.55
C GLY A 159 18.79 5.39 -24.20
N GLN A 160 17.71 5.38 -23.41
CA GLN A 160 16.36 5.67 -23.90
C GLN A 160 15.95 7.11 -23.53
N PRO A 161 15.14 7.81 -24.36
CA PRO A 161 14.70 9.18 -24.06
C PRO A 161 13.96 9.33 -22.72
N VAL A 162 13.34 8.25 -22.24
CA VAL A 162 12.62 8.22 -20.95
C VAL A 162 13.58 8.34 -19.76
N ALA A 163 14.84 7.92 -19.90
CA ALA A 163 15.83 7.99 -18.84
C ALA A 163 16.23 9.42 -18.51
N ASP A 164 16.13 10.35 -19.47
CA ASP A 164 16.53 11.75 -19.32
C ASP A 164 15.32 12.69 -19.13
N SER A 165 14.11 12.13 -19.16
CA SER A 165 12.86 12.88 -19.07
C SER A 165 12.45 13.11 -17.61
N LEU A 166 12.53 14.38 -17.17
CA LEU A 166 12.04 14.80 -15.85
C LEU A 166 10.56 14.45 -15.64
N VAL A 167 9.74 14.59 -16.69
CA VAL A 167 8.31 14.26 -16.64
C VAL A 167 8.13 12.77 -16.39
N ALA A 168 8.91 11.91 -17.05
CA ALA A 168 8.85 10.47 -16.82
C ALA A 168 9.22 10.11 -15.38
N TRP A 169 10.26 10.73 -14.82
CA TRP A 169 10.67 10.50 -13.44
C TRP A 169 9.58 10.89 -12.44
N ILE A 170 8.97 12.07 -12.63
CA ILE A 170 7.87 12.57 -11.78
C ILE A 170 6.66 11.64 -11.87
N VAL A 171 6.23 11.27 -13.08
CA VAL A 171 5.06 10.42 -13.29
C VAL A 171 5.30 9.03 -12.71
N VAL A 172 6.42 8.39 -13.04
CA VAL A 172 6.72 7.03 -12.57
C VAL A 172 6.89 6.98 -11.05
N GLY A 173 7.61 7.94 -10.45
CA GLY A 173 7.74 8.01 -8.99
C GLY A 173 6.39 8.21 -8.30
N THR A 174 5.56 9.13 -8.81
CA THR A 174 4.22 9.41 -8.25
C THR A 174 3.29 8.20 -8.36
N VAL A 175 3.25 7.57 -9.54
CA VAL A 175 2.43 6.39 -9.82
C VAL A 175 2.86 5.21 -8.96
N LEU A 176 4.16 4.98 -8.80
CA LEU A 176 4.66 3.90 -7.96
C LEU A 176 4.21 4.05 -6.50
N GLY A 177 4.19 5.27 -5.97
CA GLY A 177 3.77 5.53 -4.59
C GLY A 177 2.26 5.47 -4.36
N SER A 178 1.43 5.64 -5.39
CA SER A 178 -0.02 5.84 -5.27
C SER A 178 -0.89 4.97 -6.19
N GLY A 179 -0.29 4.02 -6.90
CA GLY A 179 -0.97 3.29 -7.98
C GLY A 179 -2.18 2.46 -7.55
N GLY A 180 -2.18 1.90 -6.33
CA GLY A 180 -3.35 1.17 -5.81
C GLY A 180 -4.59 2.07 -5.69
N GLY A 181 -4.42 3.29 -5.16
CA GLY A 181 -5.49 4.28 -5.07
C GLY A 181 -5.92 4.82 -6.44
N ILE A 182 -4.99 4.97 -7.38
CA ILE A 182 -5.32 5.34 -8.77
C ILE A 182 -6.21 4.26 -9.39
N ILE A 183 -5.83 2.98 -9.30
CA ILE A 183 -6.65 1.89 -9.86
C ILE A 183 -8.03 1.86 -9.20
N ASP A 184 -8.11 2.06 -7.88
CA ASP A 184 -9.40 2.13 -7.18
C ASP A 184 -10.27 3.31 -7.63
N ASP A 185 -9.68 4.48 -7.84
CA ASP A 185 -10.41 5.65 -8.34
C ASP A 185 -11.04 5.41 -9.72
N PHE A 186 -10.37 4.65 -10.59
CA PHE A 186 -10.86 4.33 -11.93
C PHE A 186 -11.87 3.17 -11.96
N LEU A 187 -11.62 2.11 -11.20
CA LEU A 187 -12.38 0.84 -11.27
C LEU A 187 -13.35 0.60 -10.11
N GLN A 188 -13.22 1.37 -9.03
CA GLN A 188 -13.98 1.23 -7.79
C GLN A 188 -13.85 -0.17 -7.17
N ILE A 189 -12.64 -0.72 -7.17
CA ILE A 189 -12.36 -2.06 -6.65
C ILE A 189 -12.66 -2.18 -5.15
N SER A 190 -12.64 -1.05 -4.43
CA SER A 190 -13.00 -0.92 -3.03
C SER A 190 -14.51 -0.90 -2.79
N ARG A 191 -15.36 -1.02 -3.82
CA ARG A 191 -16.82 -1.20 -3.71
C ARG A 191 -17.25 -2.64 -3.98
N ALA A 192 -18.48 -2.97 -3.57
CA ALA A 192 -19.08 -4.28 -3.84
C ALA A 192 -19.35 -4.50 -5.34
N VAL A 193 -19.75 -3.45 -6.05
CA VAL A 193 -19.94 -3.45 -7.50
C VAL A 193 -18.85 -2.58 -8.12
N TRP A 194 -18.07 -3.19 -9.01
CA TRP A 194 -17.02 -2.48 -9.75
C TRP A 194 -17.61 -1.78 -10.97
N GLY A 195 -17.00 -0.67 -11.36
CA GLY A 195 -17.46 0.09 -12.50
C GLY A 195 -16.45 1.15 -12.90
N PHE A 196 -16.38 1.41 -14.20
CA PHE A 196 -15.59 2.49 -14.74
C PHE A 196 -16.37 3.80 -14.64
N ARG A 197 -15.88 4.76 -13.86
CA ARG A 197 -16.53 6.07 -13.65
C ARG A 197 -15.51 7.19 -13.72
N THR A 198 -16.00 8.42 -13.81
CA THR A 198 -15.17 9.63 -13.67
C THR A 198 -14.39 9.52 -12.35
N PRO A 199 -13.05 9.44 -12.40
CA PRO A 199 -12.24 9.24 -11.22
C PRO A 199 -12.45 10.36 -10.20
N PRO A 200 -12.62 10.04 -8.90
CA PRO A 200 -12.73 11.04 -7.84
C PRO A 200 -11.58 12.04 -7.83
N MET A 201 -10.36 11.64 -8.24
CA MET A 201 -9.23 12.55 -8.39
C MET A 201 -9.49 13.75 -9.32
N LEU A 202 -10.39 13.62 -10.30
CA LEU A 202 -10.76 14.69 -11.24
C LEU A 202 -11.88 15.58 -10.71
N THR A 203 -12.73 15.09 -9.80
CA THR A 203 -13.88 15.84 -9.28
C THR A 203 -13.62 16.43 -7.89
N ASN A 204 -12.97 15.67 -7.01
CA ASN A 204 -12.77 15.98 -5.60
C ASN A 204 -11.31 16.35 -5.29
N GLY A 205 -10.46 16.35 -6.32
CA GLY A 205 -9.03 16.64 -6.24
C GLY A 205 -8.17 15.44 -5.84
N LEU A 206 -6.86 15.64 -5.92
CA LEU A 206 -5.88 14.56 -5.68
C LEU A 206 -5.92 14.04 -4.24
N SER A 207 -5.84 12.72 -4.08
CA SER A 207 -5.74 12.05 -2.78
C SER A 207 -4.44 12.41 -2.05
N LEU A 208 -4.41 12.21 -0.73
CA LEU A 208 -3.21 12.41 0.09
C LEU A 208 -2.04 11.56 -0.43
N ASP A 209 -2.32 10.33 -0.84
CA ASP A 209 -1.30 9.39 -1.36
C ASP A 209 -0.66 9.91 -2.65
N VAL A 210 -1.45 10.44 -3.58
CA VAL A 210 -0.93 11.01 -4.84
C VAL A 210 -0.10 12.27 -4.55
N ARG A 211 -0.60 13.18 -3.71
CA ARG A 211 0.12 14.42 -3.35
C ARG A 211 1.44 14.10 -2.66
N LEU A 212 1.41 13.21 -1.66
CA LEU A 212 2.60 12.78 -0.93
C LEU A 212 3.63 12.15 -1.86
N SER A 213 3.18 11.26 -2.76
CA SER A 213 4.08 10.59 -3.72
C SER A 213 4.70 11.58 -4.70
N PHE A 214 3.93 12.57 -5.17
CA PHE A 214 4.44 13.65 -6.02
C PHE A 214 5.51 14.48 -5.31
N PHE A 215 5.22 14.96 -4.10
CA PHE A 215 6.19 15.77 -3.35
C PHE A 215 7.42 14.96 -2.92
N ALA A 216 7.27 13.69 -2.59
CA ALA A 216 8.39 12.79 -2.31
C ALA A 216 9.27 12.58 -3.55
N THR A 217 8.67 12.41 -4.72
CA THR A 217 9.37 12.28 -6.00
C THR A 217 10.12 13.56 -6.36
N ALA A 218 9.42 14.71 -6.33
CA ALA A 218 10.02 16.01 -6.62
C ALA A 218 11.13 16.33 -5.63
N GLY A 219 10.88 16.15 -4.33
CA GLY A 219 11.86 16.35 -3.27
C GLY A 219 13.12 15.52 -3.49
N TYR A 220 12.98 14.24 -3.83
CA TYR A 220 14.13 13.37 -4.14
C TYR A 220 14.94 13.85 -5.34
N ILE A 221 14.29 14.22 -6.45
CA ILE A 221 14.98 14.72 -7.65
C ILE A 221 15.73 16.02 -7.33
N LEU A 222 15.09 16.91 -6.54
CA LEU A 222 15.65 18.18 -6.13
C LEU A 222 16.83 18.03 -5.16
N THR A 223 16.78 17.13 -4.18
CA THR A 223 17.85 16.99 -3.17
C THR A 223 19.06 16.22 -3.67
N THR A 224 18.87 15.32 -4.64
CA THR A 224 19.97 14.56 -5.26
C THR A 224 20.66 15.32 -6.40
N HIS A 225 20.12 16.47 -6.81
CA HIS A 225 20.51 17.19 -8.03
C HIS A 225 20.55 16.25 -9.25
N ALA A 226 19.59 15.34 -9.34
CA ALA A 226 19.58 14.30 -10.36
C ALA A 226 19.37 14.85 -11.78
N TRP A 227 18.84 16.07 -11.92
CA TRP A 227 18.47 16.65 -13.21
C TRP A 227 18.87 18.14 -13.27
N SER A 228 19.29 18.61 -14.45
CA SER A 228 19.70 19.99 -14.71
C SER A 228 18.98 20.54 -15.94
N PHE A 229 18.39 21.74 -15.81
CA PHE A 229 17.73 22.45 -16.90
C PHE A 229 18.72 22.90 -17.97
N VAL A 230 19.93 23.29 -17.59
CA VAL A 230 20.95 23.72 -18.56
C VAL A 230 21.40 22.56 -19.45
N GLU A 231 21.55 21.37 -18.87
CA GLU A 231 21.97 20.17 -19.61
C GLU A 231 20.85 19.62 -20.49
N HIS A 232 19.63 19.50 -19.95
CA HIS A 232 18.54 18.75 -20.58
C HIS A 232 17.52 19.64 -21.32
N ALA A 233 17.49 20.94 -21.03
CA ALA A 233 16.61 21.91 -21.67
C ALA A 233 17.33 23.26 -21.96
N PRO A 234 18.43 23.25 -22.73
CA PRO A 234 19.27 24.44 -22.94
C PRO A 234 18.53 25.60 -23.63
N GLY A 235 17.51 25.30 -24.43
CA GLY A 235 16.67 26.31 -25.08
C GLY A 235 15.63 26.98 -24.18
N PHE A 236 15.49 26.55 -22.92
CA PHE A 236 14.53 27.13 -22.00
C PHE A 236 15.07 28.45 -21.40
N PRO A 237 14.37 29.60 -21.54
CA PRO A 237 14.91 30.92 -21.15
C PRO A 237 15.30 31.06 -19.68
N LEU A 238 14.71 30.27 -18.79
CA LEU A 238 14.98 30.30 -17.34
C LEU A 238 15.88 29.15 -16.88
N SER A 239 16.49 28.39 -17.79
CA SER A 239 17.28 27.19 -17.45
C SER A 239 18.41 27.49 -16.45
N SER A 240 19.19 28.56 -16.70
CA SER A 240 20.28 28.97 -15.81
C SER A 240 19.78 29.48 -14.45
N THR A 241 18.68 30.23 -14.41
CA THR A 241 18.07 30.73 -13.17
C THR A 241 17.51 29.58 -12.33
N LEU A 242 16.84 28.61 -12.98
CA LEU A 242 16.31 27.44 -12.29
C LEU A 242 17.45 26.56 -11.75
N ASP A 243 18.50 26.32 -12.52
CA ASP A 243 19.68 25.60 -12.02
C ASP A 243 20.39 26.35 -10.89
N GLY A 244 20.41 27.69 -10.94
CA GLY A 244 20.87 28.52 -9.83
C GLY A 244 20.05 28.33 -8.56
N LEU A 245 18.72 28.22 -8.70
CA LEU A 245 17.82 27.94 -7.57
C LEU A 245 17.98 26.50 -7.07
N LEU A 246 18.19 25.52 -7.95
CA LEU A 246 18.49 24.14 -7.57
C LEU A 246 19.75 24.04 -6.71
N ARG A 247 20.78 24.84 -7.01
CA ARG A 247 22.01 24.91 -6.20
C ARG A 247 21.80 25.45 -4.78
N LEU A 248 20.68 26.13 -4.51
CA LEU A 248 20.33 26.57 -3.15
C LEU A 248 19.91 25.37 -2.28
N VAL A 249 19.38 24.31 -2.89
CA VAL A 249 19.03 23.08 -2.18
C VAL A 249 20.32 22.32 -1.88
N PRO A 250 20.60 21.96 -0.61
CA PRO A 250 21.79 21.20 -0.28
C PRO A 250 21.76 19.85 -0.98
N ARG A 251 22.88 19.49 -1.61
CA ARG A 251 23.03 18.19 -2.25
C ARG A 251 23.18 17.12 -1.18
N ILE A 252 22.30 16.14 -1.23
CA ILE A 252 22.28 15.00 -0.31
C ILE A 252 22.64 13.74 -1.12
N SER A 253 23.26 12.75 -0.47
CA SER A 253 23.55 11.48 -1.15
C SER A 253 22.26 10.74 -1.53
N ASP A 254 22.30 9.89 -2.57
CA ASP A 254 21.15 9.07 -2.98
C ASP A 254 20.58 8.27 -1.77
N GLN A 255 21.45 7.68 -0.95
CA GLN A 255 21.06 6.88 0.22
C GLN A 255 20.33 7.71 1.29
N GLU A 256 20.88 8.87 1.64
CA GLU A 256 20.24 9.79 2.59
C GLU A 256 18.92 10.32 2.02
N ALA A 257 18.85 10.60 0.71
CA ALA A 257 17.62 11.06 0.07
C ALA A 257 16.53 9.98 0.05
N HIS A 258 16.88 8.70 -0.15
CA HIS A 258 15.96 7.57 0.01
C HIS A 258 15.39 7.51 1.44
N LEU A 259 16.26 7.62 2.44
CA LEU A 259 15.86 7.62 3.86
C LEU A 259 14.95 8.80 4.21
N LEU A 260 15.32 10.01 3.81
CA LEU A 260 14.53 11.22 4.07
C LEU A 260 13.14 11.14 3.43
N SER A 261 13.07 10.64 2.19
CA SER A 261 11.80 10.42 1.50
C SER A 261 10.92 9.41 2.24
N GLY A 262 11.51 8.29 2.69
CA GLY A 262 10.85 7.30 3.54
C GLY A 262 10.34 7.88 4.86
N LEU A 263 11.18 8.63 5.59
CA LEU A 263 10.83 9.23 6.87
C LEU A 263 9.73 10.28 6.72
N MET A 264 9.79 11.11 5.68
CA MET A 264 8.73 12.07 5.37
C MET A 264 7.40 11.37 5.10
N CYS A 265 7.41 10.34 4.26
CA CYS A 265 6.19 9.56 3.98
C CYS A 265 5.66 8.87 5.24
N SER A 266 6.55 8.30 6.05
CA SER A 266 6.23 7.67 7.33
C SER A 266 5.56 8.65 8.29
N ALA A 267 6.11 9.85 8.47
CA ALA A 267 5.56 10.86 9.36
C ALA A 267 4.14 11.31 8.93
N VAL A 268 3.95 11.55 7.63
CA VAL A 268 2.65 11.99 7.08
C VAL A 268 1.61 10.87 7.20
N LEU A 269 1.95 9.64 6.80
CA LEU A 269 1.00 8.51 6.85
C LEU A 269 0.69 8.09 8.28
N SER A 270 1.67 8.13 9.20
CA SER A 270 1.45 7.88 10.63
C SER A 270 0.46 8.88 11.22
N THR A 271 0.62 10.17 10.90
CA THR A 271 -0.29 11.23 11.35
C THR A 271 -1.70 11.03 10.77
N ALA A 272 -1.79 10.71 9.48
CA ALA A 272 -3.07 10.43 8.83
C ALA A 272 -3.77 9.20 9.44
N ALA A 273 -3.01 8.14 9.72
CA ALA A 273 -3.51 6.92 10.33
C ALA A 273 -4.06 7.16 11.74
N HIS A 274 -3.40 8.00 12.54
CA HIS A 274 -3.91 8.39 13.85
C HIS A 274 -5.31 9.03 13.77
N VAL A 275 -5.49 9.95 12.82
CA VAL A 275 -6.79 10.61 12.58
C VAL A 275 -7.82 9.62 12.04
N GLN A 276 -7.43 8.74 11.12
CA GLN A 276 -8.31 7.73 10.52
C GLN A 276 -8.77 6.68 11.53
N ALA A 277 -7.93 6.29 12.49
CA ALA A 277 -8.29 5.36 13.56
C ALA A 277 -9.48 5.89 14.40
N GLY A 278 -9.47 7.19 14.70
CA GLY A 278 -10.60 7.84 15.38
C GLY A 278 -11.90 7.81 14.56
N ARG A 279 -11.82 8.05 13.25
CA ARG A 279 -12.98 7.98 12.34
C ARG A 279 -13.51 6.56 12.19
N TYR A 280 -12.61 5.58 12.11
CA TYR A 280 -12.98 4.17 12.05
C TYR A 280 -13.74 3.74 13.31
N ALA A 281 -13.25 4.09 14.50
CA ALA A 281 -13.93 3.76 15.75
C ALA A 281 -15.36 4.33 15.83
N GLN A 282 -15.59 5.52 15.25
CA GLN A 282 -16.93 6.10 15.14
C GLN A 282 -17.80 5.34 14.13
N ALA A 283 -17.27 5.07 12.93
CA ALA A 283 -17.99 4.35 11.89
C ALA A 283 -18.39 2.93 12.33
N GLU A 284 -17.50 2.23 13.02
CA GLU A 284 -17.75 0.89 13.55
C GLU A 284 -18.87 0.89 14.60
N ARG A 285 -18.89 1.86 15.53
CA ARG A 285 -19.98 2.01 16.50
C ARG A 285 -21.32 2.26 15.83
N SER A 286 -21.35 3.12 14.80
CA SER A 286 -22.57 3.40 14.04
C SER A 286 -23.07 2.17 13.28
N ALA A 287 -22.16 1.40 12.68
CA ALA A 287 -22.51 0.16 11.99
C ALA A 287 -23.08 -0.90 12.95
N LEU A 288 -22.49 -1.05 14.14
CA LEU A 288 -23.00 -1.95 15.18
C LEU A 288 -24.38 -1.53 15.70
N ALA A 289 -24.59 -0.23 15.93
CA ALA A 289 -25.88 0.29 16.37
C ALA A 289 -26.98 0.05 15.33
N LEU A 290 -26.66 0.19 14.04
CA LEU A 290 -27.60 -0.07 12.95
C LEU A 290 -27.92 -1.57 12.82
N ALA A 291 -26.92 -2.43 12.97
CA ALA A 291 -27.12 -3.89 13.00
C ALA A 291 -27.99 -4.33 14.19
N GLN A 292 -27.85 -3.70 15.35
CA GLN A 292 -28.68 -3.96 16.52
C GLN A 292 -30.13 -3.53 16.30
N ARG A 293 -30.36 -2.33 15.75
CA ARG A 293 -31.71 -1.85 15.42
C ARG A 293 -32.41 -2.78 14.45
N LYS A 294 -31.73 -3.17 13.36
CA LYS A 294 -32.30 -4.09 12.39
C LYS A 294 -32.73 -5.42 13.04
N LYS A 295 -31.92 -5.95 13.96
CA LYS A 295 -32.27 -7.17 14.69
C LYS A 295 -33.49 -6.99 15.59
N THR A 296 -33.71 -5.80 16.17
CA THR A 296 -34.91 -5.52 16.96
C THR A 296 -36.14 -5.41 16.07
N ASP A 297 -36.04 -4.68 14.96
CA ASP A 297 -37.15 -4.51 14.02
C ASP A 297 -37.58 -5.85 13.39
N ASP A 298 -36.61 -6.71 13.04
CA ASP A 298 -36.89 -8.06 12.49
C ASP A 298 -37.60 -8.97 13.52
N VAL A 299 -37.38 -8.76 14.83
CA VAL A 299 -38.06 -9.55 15.89
C VAL A 299 -39.49 -9.04 16.11
N GLU A 300 -39.71 -7.73 16.08
CA GLU A 300 -41.05 -7.15 16.23
C GLU A 300 -41.96 -7.51 15.04
N SER A 301 -41.41 -7.65 13.81
CA SER A 301 -42.20 -8.09 12.65
C SER A 301 -42.60 -9.56 12.67
N ASP A 302 -41.79 -10.43 13.28
CA ASP A 302 -42.09 -11.87 13.39
C ASP A 302 -43.20 -12.10 14.44
N ASP A 303 -43.23 -11.30 15.52
CA ASP A 303 -44.27 -11.38 16.56
C ASP A 303 -45.66 -10.90 16.05
N ASP A 304 -45.71 -9.94 15.12
CA ASP A 304 -46.96 -9.44 14.53
C ASP A 304 -47.56 -10.37 13.44
N GLU A 305 -46.77 -11.28 12.85
CA GLU A 305 -47.25 -12.27 11.85
C GLU A 305 -47.87 -13.52 12.49
N GLU A 306 -47.45 -13.94 13.70
CA GLU A 306 -48.03 -15.11 14.39
C GLU A 306 -49.45 -14.85 14.93
N ASP A 307 -49.84 -13.60 15.19
CA ASP A 307 -51.18 -13.25 15.71
C ASP A 307 -52.28 -13.16 14.63
N LEU A 308 -51.93 -13.20 13.35
CA LEU A 308 -52.91 -13.07 12.23
C LEU A 308 -53.44 -14.41 11.69
N ASP A 309 -52.81 -15.54 12.05
CA ASP A 309 -53.21 -16.86 11.56
C ASP A 309 -54.22 -17.59 12.49
N GLU A 310 -54.43 -17.13 13.73
CA GLU A 310 -55.38 -17.77 14.67
C GLU A 310 -56.84 -17.29 14.55
N GLU A 311 -57.14 -16.21 13.83
CA GLU A 311 -58.53 -15.66 13.75
C GLU A 311 -59.38 -16.19 12.59
N SER A 312 -58.88 -17.10 11.74
CA SER A 312 -59.62 -17.57 10.55
C SER A 312 -60.44 -18.87 10.70
N ASP A 313 -60.43 -19.52 11.88
CA ASP A 313 -61.02 -20.86 12.07
C ASP A 313 -62.30 -20.91 12.94
N VAL A 314 -63.02 -19.78 13.10
CA VAL A 314 -64.31 -19.74 13.82
C VAL A 314 -65.45 -19.26 12.91
N SER A 315 -65.86 -20.09 11.96
CA SER A 315 -67.24 -20.06 11.42
C SER A 315 -67.63 -21.36 10.70
N GLU A 316 -68.15 -22.32 11.47
CA GLU A 316 -69.13 -23.33 11.02
C GLU A 316 -70.38 -23.27 11.90
#